data_AF-A0A1I7ARI5-F1
#
_entry.id   AF-A0A1I7ARI5-F1
#
_cell.length_a   1.000
_cell.length_b   1.000
_cell.length_c   1.000
_cell.angle_alpha   90.00
_cell.angle_beta   90.00
_cell.angle_gamma   90.00
#
_symmetry.space_group_name_H-M   'P 1'
#
loop_
_entity.id
_entity.type
_entity.pdbx_description
1 polymer ?
#
loop_
_entity_poly.entity_id
_entity_poly.type
_entity_poly.pdbx_seq_one_letter_code
_entity_poly.pdbx_strand_id
1 'polypeptide(L)'
;MSWDILVHAASSPPPPVDEMPSDWKPLPLGSRSDVQAKISAVLQDIRWEDDGWGDYDKNGLSLEFSLAGSEPLDGIMIHVRGGGDLLPLLKAFSARYGWYVLMPSEWMHHAANPEAEWMDFQDYRDQVTAPADEKPAKSLLASLKRRLLGPSA
;
A
#
# COMPACT_ATOMS: atom_id res chain seq x y z
N MET A 1 -11.79 -1.04 2.30
CA MET A 1 -10.68 -0.06 2.41
C MET A 1 -9.44 -0.67 1.81
N SER A 2 -8.57 0.14 1.19
CA SER A 2 -7.27 -0.28 0.65
C SER A 2 -6.12 0.47 1.33
N TRP A 3 -4.96 -0.15 1.32
CA TRP A 3 -3.67 0.44 1.60
C TRP A 3 -3.04 0.76 0.25
N ASP A 4 -3.11 2.03 -0.15
CA ASP A 4 -2.69 2.45 -1.48
C ASP A 4 -1.19 2.76 -1.46
N ILE A 5 -0.46 2.13 -2.37
CA ILE A 5 0.99 2.34 -2.51
C ILE A 5 1.30 2.82 -3.93
N LEU A 6 2.33 3.64 -4.05
CA LEU A 6 2.85 4.11 -5.32
C LEU A 6 4.18 3.42 -5.63
N VAL A 7 4.43 3.15 -6.90
CA VAL A 7 5.70 2.57 -7.36
C VAL A 7 6.31 3.45 -8.42
N HIS A 8 7.59 3.80 -8.23
CA HIS A 8 8.35 4.68 -9.13
C HIS A 8 9.72 4.08 -9.45
N ALA A 9 10.22 4.27 -10.66
CA ALA A 9 11.62 3.95 -10.95
C ALA A 9 12.53 5.12 -10.55
N ALA A 10 13.75 4.80 -10.11
CA ALA A 10 14.80 5.79 -9.86
C ALA A 10 16.18 5.18 -10.09
N SER A 11 17.18 6.01 -10.41
CA SER A 11 18.57 5.56 -10.62
C SER A 11 19.26 5.15 -9.31
N SER A 12 18.78 5.69 -8.19
CA SER A 12 19.21 5.38 -6.83
C SER A 12 17.99 5.42 -5.90
N PRO A 13 18.08 4.85 -4.68
CA PRO A 13 17.00 4.98 -3.70
C PRO A 13 16.61 6.44 -3.50
N PRO A 14 15.31 6.79 -3.63
CA PRO A 14 14.83 8.14 -3.35
C PRO A 14 15.17 8.57 -1.91
N PRO A 15 15.41 9.86 -1.65
CA PRO A 15 15.54 10.38 -0.28
C PRO A 15 14.20 10.26 0.47
N PRO A 16 14.20 10.46 1.81
CA PRO A 16 12.97 10.56 2.59
C PRO A 16 11.98 11.55 1.99
N VAL A 17 10.68 11.33 2.19
CA VAL A 17 9.63 12.17 1.59
C VAL A 17 9.75 13.64 2.01
N ASP A 18 10.12 13.91 3.26
CA ASP A 18 10.28 15.27 3.80
C ASP A 18 11.59 15.96 3.37
N GLU A 19 12.55 15.19 2.85
CA GLU A 19 13.82 15.66 2.29
C GLU A 19 13.80 15.69 0.75
N MET A 20 12.68 15.33 0.12
CA MET A 20 12.58 15.21 -1.33
C MET A 20 12.79 16.57 -2.03
N PRO A 21 13.73 16.67 -2.99
CA PRO A 21 13.89 17.88 -3.79
C PRO A 21 12.61 18.22 -4.56
N SER A 22 12.26 19.49 -4.64
CA SER A 22 11.06 19.95 -5.37
C SER A 22 11.09 19.65 -6.87
N ASP A 23 12.29 19.45 -7.43
CA ASP A 23 12.55 19.13 -8.83
C ASP A 23 12.83 17.65 -9.06
N TRP A 24 12.71 16.81 -8.01
CA TRP A 24 12.83 15.36 -8.16
C TRP A 24 11.77 14.84 -9.13
N LYS A 25 12.20 13.95 -10.02
CA LYS A 25 11.31 13.28 -10.98
C LYS A 25 11.65 11.80 -11.02
N PRO A 26 10.64 10.92 -11.07
CA PRO A 26 10.88 9.51 -11.27
C PRO A 26 11.47 9.27 -12.66
N LEU A 27 12.18 8.16 -12.80
CA LEU A 27 12.49 7.62 -14.12
C LEU A 27 11.24 6.96 -14.71
N PRO A 28 11.11 6.92 -16.05
CA PRO A 28 10.04 6.17 -16.68
C PRO A 28 10.14 4.67 -16.36
N LEU A 29 9.02 4.06 -15.97
CA LEU A 29 8.87 2.62 -15.76
C LEU A 29 8.93 1.83 -17.09
N GLY A 30 8.42 2.44 -18.16
CA GLY A 30 8.33 1.88 -19.52
C GLY A 30 6.96 2.07 -20.16
N SER A 31 6.71 1.38 -21.27
CA SER A 31 5.36 1.27 -21.84
C SER A 31 4.44 0.45 -20.91
N ARG A 32 3.12 0.53 -21.07
CA ARG A 32 2.17 -0.25 -20.27
C ARG A 32 2.43 -1.74 -20.41
N SER A 33 2.67 -2.23 -21.63
CA SER A 33 2.95 -3.64 -21.88
C SER A 33 4.25 -4.11 -21.22
N ASP A 34 5.30 -3.28 -21.23
CA ASP A 34 6.55 -3.59 -20.52
C ASP A 34 6.33 -3.65 -19.01
N VAL A 35 5.55 -2.72 -18.46
CA VAL A 35 5.24 -2.67 -17.02
C VAL A 35 4.42 -3.89 -16.61
N GLN A 36 3.37 -4.23 -17.36
CA GLN A 36 2.57 -5.45 -17.13
C GLN A 36 3.46 -6.70 -17.16
N ALA A 37 4.33 -6.83 -18.16
CA ALA A 37 5.24 -7.97 -18.28
C ALA A 37 6.21 -8.07 -17.09
N LYS A 38 6.76 -6.95 -16.62
CA LYS A 38 7.64 -6.91 -15.44
C LYS A 38 6.91 -7.31 -14.16
N ILE A 39 5.70 -6.80 -13.94
CA ILE A 39 4.88 -7.16 -12.78
C ILE A 39 4.52 -8.65 -12.84
N SER A 40 4.04 -9.15 -13.97
CA SER A 40 3.67 -10.56 -14.15
C SER A 40 4.84 -11.53 -14.02
N ALA A 41 6.07 -11.05 -14.25
CA ALA A 41 7.27 -11.85 -14.02
C ALA A 41 7.64 -11.99 -12.54
N VAL A 42 7.10 -11.15 -11.65
CA VAL A 42 7.26 -11.23 -10.19
C VAL A 42 6.03 -11.87 -9.53
N LEU A 43 4.84 -11.54 -10.01
CA LEU A 43 3.56 -12.04 -9.51
C LEU A 43 2.75 -12.66 -10.65
N GLN A 44 2.65 -13.99 -10.65
CA GLN A 44 1.89 -14.72 -11.66
C GLN A 44 0.38 -14.58 -11.44
N ASP A 45 -0.41 -14.95 -12.46
CA ASP A 45 -1.88 -15.00 -12.42
C ASP A 45 -2.63 -13.67 -12.27
N ILE A 46 -1.97 -12.55 -12.58
CA ILE A 46 -2.65 -11.26 -12.71
C ILE A 46 -3.55 -11.29 -13.95
N ARG A 47 -4.79 -10.86 -13.80
CA ARG A 47 -5.72 -10.64 -14.91
C ARG A 47 -5.63 -9.18 -15.32
N TRP A 48 -5.03 -8.91 -16.48
CA TRP A 48 -4.94 -7.56 -17.04
C TRP A 48 -6.16 -7.24 -17.90
N GLU A 49 -6.64 -6.01 -17.79
CA GLU A 49 -7.67 -5.41 -18.64
C GLU A 49 -7.01 -4.48 -19.68
N ASP A 50 -7.71 -4.26 -20.80
CA ASP A 50 -7.20 -3.47 -21.94
C ASP A 50 -6.95 -2.00 -21.59
N ASP A 51 -7.62 -1.49 -20.57
CA ASP A 51 -7.54 -0.11 -20.10
C ASP A 51 -6.39 0.14 -19.11
N GLY A 52 -5.62 -0.90 -18.78
CA GLY A 52 -4.44 -0.83 -17.91
C GLY A 52 -4.72 -1.13 -16.44
N TRP A 53 -5.90 -1.62 -16.10
CA TRP A 53 -6.15 -2.22 -14.80
C TRP A 53 -5.67 -3.67 -14.75
N GLY A 54 -5.30 -4.12 -13.55
CA GLY A 54 -4.94 -5.52 -13.33
C GLY A 54 -5.40 -6.01 -11.96
N ASP A 55 -5.99 -7.20 -11.91
CA ASP A 55 -6.47 -7.80 -10.67
C ASP A 55 -5.68 -9.05 -10.29
N TYR A 56 -5.41 -9.16 -9.00
CA TYR A 56 -4.88 -10.36 -8.37
C TYR A 56 -5.64 -10.64 -7.07
N ASP A 57 -6.17 -11.84 -6.92
CA ASP A 57 -6.88 -12.27 -5.71
C ASP A 57 -6.50 -13.71 -5.36
N LYS A 58 -5.43 -13.86 -4.58
CA LYS A 58 -4.90 -15.15 -4.10
C LYS A 58 -4.08 -14.97 -2.83
N ASN A 59 -3.89 -16.05 -2.07
CA ASN A 59 -3.05 -16.10 -0.86
C ASN A 59 -3.42 -15.04 0.20
N GLY A 60 -4.70 -14.68 0.27
CA GLY A 60 -5.20 -13.66 1.19
C GLY A 60 -4.85 -12.22 0.78
N LEU A 61 -4.24 -12.00 -0.38
CA LEU A 61 -4.03 -10.68 -0.98
C LEU A 61 -5.06 -10.43 -2.07
N SER A 62 -5.66 -9.24 -2.05
CA SER A 62 -6.45 -8.69 -3.14
C SER A 62 -5.75 -7.40 -3.59
N LEU A 63 -5.16 -7.43 -4.78
CA LEU A 63 -4.36 -6.34 -5.35
C LEU A 63 -5.02 -5.89 -6.64
N GLU A 64 -5.15 -4.59 -6.78
CA GLU A 64 -5.67 -3.94 -7.98
C GLU A 64 -4.60 -2.93 -8.45
N PHE A 65 -4.04 -3.18 -9.62
CA PHE A 65 -2.98 -2.39 -10.24
C PHE A 65 -3.61 -1.35 -11.17
N SER A 66 -3.20 -0.09 -11.03
CA SER A 66 -3.60 0.99 -11.92
C SER A 66 -2.39 1.48 -12.73
N LEU A 67 -2.37 1.15 -14.02
CA LEU A 67 -1.36 1.63 -14.99
C LEU A 67 -1.95 2.76 -15.84
N ALA A 68 -2.62 3.69 -15.17
CA ALA A 68 -3.20 4.89 -15.76
C ALA A 68 -2.11 5.93 -16.04
N GLY A 69 -2.25 6.67 -17.13
CA GLY A 69 -1.32 7.74 -17.51
C GLY A 69 -0.91 7.70 -18.98
N SER A 70 -0.16 8.72 -19.38
CA SER A 70 0.53 8.75 -20.68
C SER A 70 1.70 7.79 -20.67
N GLU A 71 1.99 7.19 -21.82
CA GLU A 71 3.22 6.41 -21.99
C GLU A 71 4.41 7.33 -22.36
N PRO A 72 5.62 7.03 -21.85
CA PRO A 72 5.92 5.98 -20.88
C PRO A 72 5.37 6.31 -19.49
N LEU A 73 5.03 5.28 -18.71
CA LEU A 73 4.48 5.43 -17.37
C LEU A 73 5.57 5.93 -16.40
N ASP A 74 5.28 6.98 -15.63
CA ASP A 74 6.20 7.53 -14.62
C ASP A 74 5.97 6.92 -13.21
N GLY A 75 4.87 6.21 -13.05
CA GLY A 75 4.48 5.56 -11.81
C GLY A 75 3.27 4.65 -12.02
N ILE A 76 3.04 3.77 -11.06
CA ILE A 76 1.79 2.99 -10.95
C ILE A 76 1.27 3.08 -9.52
N MET A 77 -0.04 2.87 -9.36
CA MET A 77 -0.66 2.71 -8.05
C MET A 77 -1.10 1.27 -7.87
N ILE A 78 -0.99 0.76 -6.64
CA ILE A 78 -1.49 -0.55 -6.26
C ILE A 78 -2.42 -0.36 -5.07
N HIS A 79 -3.68 -0.72 -5.23
CA HIS A 79 -4.64 -0.75 -4.14
C HIS A 79 -4.55 -2.12 -3.46
N VAL A 80 -4.00 -2.14 -2.24
CA VAL A 80 -3.78 -3.40 -1.52
C VAL A 80 -4.89 -3.64 -0.50
N ARG A 81 -5.47 -4.84 -0.55
CA ARG A 81 -6.54 -5.31 0.33
C ARG A 81 -6.22 -6.74 0.79
N GLY A 82 -6.94 -7.24 1.81
CA GLY A 82 -6.73 -8.57 2.38
C GLY A 82 -5.63 -8.59 3.45
N GLY A 83 -5.18 -9.77 3.87
CA GLY A 83 -4.22 -9.94 4.97
C GLY A 83 -3.06 -10.89 4.69
N GLY A 84 -2.77 -11.16 3.42
CA GLY A 84 -1.63 -11.96 3.02
C GLY A 84 -0.28 -11.24 3.18
N ASP A 85 0.81 -11.96 2.89
CA ASP A 85 2.17 -11.44 2.97
C ASP A 85 2.56 -10.68 1.70
N LEU A 86 2.50 -9.34 1.79
CA LEU A 86 2.73 -8.42 0.67
C LEU A 86 4.21 -8.04 0.48
N LEU A 87 4.99 -7.98 1.56
CA LEU A 87 6.32 -7.36 1.54
C LEU A 87 7.33 -8.08 0.63
N PRO A 88 7.33 -9.42 0.49
CA PRO A 88 8.21 -10.10 -0.47
C PRO A 88 8.00 -9.64 -1.92
N LEU A 89 6.75 -9.41 -2.32
CA LEU A 89 6.41 -8.88 -3.65
C LEU A 89 7.00 -7.47 -3.84
N LEU A 90 6.79 -6.59 -2.86
CA LEU A 90 7.26 -5.21 -2.93
C LEU A 90 8.80 -5.13 -2.97
N LYS A 91 9.48 -5.95 -2.16
CA LYS A 91 10.95 -6.05 -2.17
C LYS A 91 11.50 -6.55 -3.51
N ALA A 92 10.77 -7.45 -4.19
CA ALA A 92 11.18 -7.96 -5.50
C ALA A 92 11.16 -6.88 -6.60
N PHE A 93 10.27 -5.88 -6.52
CA PHE A 93 10.28 -4.76 -7.47
C PHE A 93 11.58 -3.96 -7.39
N SER A 94 12.03 -3.62 -6.19
CA SER A 94 13.29 -2.89 -6.00
C SER A 94 14.49 -3.75 -6.42
N ALA A 95 14.54 -5.00 -5.97
CA ALA A 95 15.65 -5.90 -6.24
C ALA A 95 15.84 -6.22 -7.74
N ARG A 96 14.74 -6.28 -8.52
CA ARG A 96 14.79 -6.70 -9.93
C ARG A 96 14.80 -5.55 -10.92
N TYR A 97 14.14 -4.44 -10.61
CA TYR A 97 13.85 -3.40 -11.58
C TYR A 97 14.27 -1.99 -11.17
N GLY A 98 14.82 -1.80 -9.97
CA GLY A 98 15.10 -0.45 -9.46
C GLY A 98 13.81 0.35 -9.25
N TRP A 99 12.72 -0.35 -8.93
CA TRP A 99 11.41 0.23 -8.65
C TRP A 99 11.23 0.36 -7.14
N TYR A 100 11.01 1.58 -6.68
CA TYR A 100 10.87 1.92 -5.27
C TYR A 100 9.41 2.11 -4.91
N VAL A 101 9.05 1.62 -3.73
CA VAL A 101 7.67 1.64 -3.23
C VAL A 101 7.52 2.77 -2.23
N LEU A 102 6.62 3.69 -2.51
CA LEU A 102 6.15 4.71 -1.59
C LEU A 102 4.89 4.18 -0.90
N MET A 103 5.02 3.91 0.39
CA MET A 103 3.91 3.52 1.26
C MET A 103 3.24 4.81 1.80
N PRO A 104 2.06 4.71 2.45
CA PRO A 104 1.39 5.89 2.99
C PRO A 104 2.23 6.73 3.95
N SER A 105 3.13 6.10 4.71
CA SER A 105 4.00 6.84 5.63
C SER A 105 5.28 7.38 4.96
N GLU A 106 5.95 6.55 4.15
CA GLU A 106 7.33 6.80 3.69
C GLU A 106 7.71 5.81 2.57
N TRP A 107 8.84 6.03 1.90
CA TRP A 107 9.46 5.01 1.06
C TRP A 107 9.80 3.76 1.86
N MET A 108 9.47 2.58 1.32
CA MET A 108 9.65 1.29 1.98
C MET A 108 11.10 1.05 2.45
N HIS A 109 12.11 1.57 1.73
CA HIS A 109 13.52 1.41 2.12
C HIS A 109 13.98 2.35 3.24
N HIS A 110 13.20 3.39 3.56
CA HIS A 110 13.43 4.28 4.72
C HIS A 110 12.58 3.90 5.93
N ALA A 111 11.52 3.13 5.73
CA ALA A 111 10.67 2.65 6.81
C ALA A 111 11.46 1.75 7.78
N ALA A 112 11.38 2.06 9.07
CA ALA A 112 12.04 1.28 10.11
C ALA A 112 11.49 -0.16 10.21
N ASN A 113 10.19 -0.33 9.96
CA ASN A 113 9.51 -1.62 9.97
C ASN A 113 8.27 -1.58 9.03
N PRO A 114 8.44 -1.82 7.73
CA PRO A 114 7.33 -1.77 6.78
C PRO A 114 6.29 -2.88 7.01
N GLU A 115 6.70 -4.02 7.58
CA GLU A 115 5.78 -5.08 8.00
C GLU A 115 4.81 -4.60 9.09
N ALA A 116 5.29 -3.83 10.07
CA ALA A 116 4.44 -3.27 11.12
C ALA A 116 3.39 -2.30 10.56
N GLU A 117 3.75 -1.46 9.59
CA GLU A 117 2.77 -0.54 8.96
C GLU A 117 1.65 -1.31 8.24
N TRP A 118 2.00 -2.38 7.52
CA TRP A 118 1.00 -3.24 6.90
C TRP A 118 0.11 -3.94 7.92
N MET A 119 0.68 -4.41 9.05
CA MET A 119 -0.09 -5.00 10.14
C MET A 119 -1.02 -3.99 10.81
N ASP A 120 -0.52 -2.78 11.12
CA ASP A 120 -1.30 -1.71 11.73
C ASP A 120 -2.48 -1.29 10.84
N PHE A 121 -2.26 -1.24 9.52
CA PHE A 121 -3.35 -1.00 8.57
C PHE A 121 -4.41 -2.11 8.62
N GLN A 122 -4.00 -3.38 8.68
CA GLN A 122 -4.93 -4.51 8.77
C GLN A 122 -5.74 -4.47 10.07
N ASP A 123 -5.10 -4.21 11.20
CA ASP A 123 -5.75 -4.06 12.50
C ASP A 123 -6.78 -2.92 12.49
N TYR A 124 -6.40 -1.77 11.93
CA TYR A 124 -7.30 -0.63 11.78
C TYR A 124 -8.48 -0.95 10.87
N ARG A 125 -8.23 -1.56 9.69
CA ARG A 125 -9.30 -2.00 8.78
C ARG A 125 -10.27 -2.91 9.51
N ASP A 126 -9.77 -3.95 10.17
CA ASP A 126 -10.61 -4.95 10.82
C ASP A 126 -11.44 -4.32 11.95
N GLN A 127 -10.88 -3.35 12.68
CA GLN A 127 -11.61 -2.57 13.67
C GLN A 127 -12.79 -1.78 13.08
N VAL A 128 -12.62 -1.16 11.91
CA VAL A 128 -13.64 -0.29 11.31
C VAL A 128 -14.64 -1.03 10.42
N THR A 129 -14.28 -2.21 9.91
CA THR A 129 -15.16 -3.09 9.14
C THR A 129 -15.87 -4.15 9.98
N ALA A 130 -15.50 -4.32 11.25
CA ALA A 130 -16.17 -5.24 12.16
C ALA A 130 -17.68 -4.92 12.28
N PRO A 131 -18.56 -5.94 12.21
CA PRO A 131 -19.98 -5.78 12.50
C PRO A 131 -20.20 -5.14 13.88
N ALA A 132 -21.26 -4.35 14.02
CA ALA A 132 -21.53 -3.59 15.25
C ALA A 132 -21.62 -4.47 16.52
N ASP A 133 -21.97 -5.74 16.37
CA ASP A 133 -22.15 -6.70 17.47
C ASP A 133 -20.84 -7.34 17.98
N GLU A 134 -19.72 -7.17 17.29
CA GLU A 134 -18.42 -7.76 17.65
C GLU A 134 -17.42 -6.76 18.26
N LYS A 135 -17.83 -5.50 18.47
CA LYS A 135 -16.95 -4.48 19.05
C LYS A 135 -16.59 -4.83 20.50
N PRO A 136 -15.30 -4.99 20.86
CA PRO A 136 -14.90 -5.33 22.23
C PRO A 136 -15.36 -4.25 23.22
N ALA A 137 -15.87 -4.70 24.37
CA ALA A 137 -16.42 -3.90 25.48
C ALA A 137 -15.51 -2.81 26.07
N LYS A 138 -14.26 -2.65 25.59
CA LYS A 138 -13.34 -1.57 25.99
C LYS A 138 -13.91 -0.17 25.68
N SER A 139 -14.79 -0.05 24.69
CA SER A 139 -15.49 1.21 24.36
C SER A 139 -16.56 1.61 25.41
N LEU A 140 -17.22 0.64 26.06
CA LEU A 140 -18.25 0.93 27.05
C LEU A 140 -17.68 1.41 28.40
N LEU A 141 -16.51 0.91 28.80
CA LEU A 141 -15.88 1.30 30.08
C LEU A 141 -15.37 2.75 30.09
N ALA A 142 -14.90 3.26 28.95
CA ALA A 142 -14.50 4.67 28.82
C ALA A 142 -15.71 5.62 28.90
N SER A 143 -16.85 5.18 28.37
CA SER A 143 -18.11 5.95 28.37
C SER A 143 -18.81 5.94 29.74
N LEU A 144 -18.70 4.84 30.50
CA LEU A 144 -19.26 4.72 31.85
C LEU A 144 -18.46 5.50 32.91
N LYS A 145 -17.12 5.54 32.81
CA LYS A 145 -16.30 6.35 33.73
C LYS A 145 -16.57 7.86 33.62
N ARG A 146 -16.99 8.34 32.46
CA ARG A 146 -17.34 9.76 32.24
C ARG A 146 -18.72 10.15 32.78
N ARG A 147 -19.60 9.18 33.04
CA ARG A 147 -20.96 9.42 33.61
C ARG A 147 -21.04 9.27 35.13
N LEU A 148 -20.15 8.49 35.74
CA LEU A 148 -20.17 8.23 37.18
C LEU A 148 -19.39 9.26 38.01
N LEU A 149 -18.52 10.05 37.39
CA LEU A 149 -17.79 11.16 38.00
C LEU A 149 -18.35 12.48 37.43
N GLY A 150 -19.57 12.82 37.84
CA GLY A 150 -20.10 14.17 37.61
C GLY A 150 -19.22 15.23 38.30
N PRO A 151 -19.25 16.50 37.84
CA PRO A 151 -18.43 17.54 38.44
C PRO A 151 -18.87 17.76 39.88
N SER A 152 -17.94 17.59 40.84
CA SER A 152 -18.13 18.10 42.19
C SER A 152 -18.14 19.62 42.15
N ALA A 153 -19.09 20.20 42.88
CA ALA A 153 -19.33 21.64 43.03
C ALA A 153 -18.12 22.40 43.59
#